data_AF-A0A0Q7VLR4-F1
#
_entry.id   AF-A0A0Q7VLR4-F1
#
_cell.length_a   1.000
_cell.length_b   1.000
_cell.length_c   1.000
_cell.angle_alpha   90.00
_cell.angle_beta   90.00
_cell.angle_gamma   90.00
#
_symmetry.space_group_name_H-M   'P 1'
#
loop_
_entity.id
_entity.type
_entity.pdbx_description
1 polymer ?
#
loop_
_entity_poly.entity_id
_entity_poly.type
_entity_poly.pdbx_seq_one_letter_code
_entity_poly.pdbx_strand_id
1 'polypeptide(L)'
;MILAGPVARKPARCLPTRQPGVFVCRLVSKLYKSSPWVARDARLRNEDGVWFYDSGRYDALDGPYRLAALDGPTSTAVCYDRRVDCVERIPGVVFSWGWNAAYVVAASHPRAATGEIDKSQARYFYIVRADDHRDAGADSVRGPFTARAYQEEQRRLGLPELGSYYPDLK
;
A
#
# COMPACT_ATOMS: atom_id res chain seq x y z
N MET A 1 6.49 0.95 -20.22
CA MET A 1 5.36 1.29 -21.11
C MET A 1 5.42 2.80 -21.37
N ILE A 2 5.71 3.21 -22.61
CA ILE A 2 5.75 4.63 -22.99
C ILE A 2 4.35 5.19 -22.77
N LEU A 3 4.25 6.28 -22.03
CA LEU A 3 2.98 6.88 -21.70
C LEU A 3 2.33 7.45 -22.96
N ALA A 4 1.32 6.76 -23.47
CA ALA A 4 0.24 7.41 -24.21
C ALA A 4 -0.48 8.33 -23.20
N GLY A 5 0.11 9.50 -22.97
CA GLY A 5 -0.25 10.43 -21.91
C GLY A 5 -1.06 11.63 -22.43
N PRO A 6 -1.76 12.33 -21.52
CA PRO A 6 -2.68 13.44 -21.81
C PRO A 6 -2.06 14.55 -22.66
N VAL A 7 -2.90 15.29 -23.39
CA VAL A 7 -2.54 16.34 -24.37
C VAL A 7 -1.61 17.43 -23.81
N ALA A 8 -1.56 17.60 -22.48
CA ALA A 8 -0.57 18.44 -21.80
C ALA A 8 -0.32 17.92 -20.37
N ARG A 9 0.94 17.96 -19.93
CA ARG A 9 1.39 17.58 -18.58
C ARG A 9 2.55 18.49 -18.15
N LYS A 10 2.52 19.00 -16.91
CA LYS A 10 3.66 19.65 -16.27
C LYS A 10 3.83 19.06 -14.86
N PRO A 11 4.99 18.50 -14.49
CA PRO A 11 5.29 18.23 -13.08
C PRO A 11 5.41 19.58 -12.38
N ALA A 12 4.49 19.88 -11.47
CA ALA A 12 4.42 21.21 -10.86
C ALA A 12 5.33 21.31 -9.62
N ARG A 13 5.36 20.25 -8.79
CA ARG A 13 6.20 20.08 -7.59
C ARG A 13 6.36 18.59 -7.30
N CYS A 14 7.60 18.14 -7.11
CA CYS A 14 7.93 16.77 -6.74
C CYS A 14 8.56 16.76 -5.34
N LEU A 15 8.16 15.80 -4.52
CA LEU A 15 8.72 15.58 -3.19
C LEU A 15 9.46 14.24 -3.18
N PRO A 16 10.69 14.19 -2.64
CA PRO A 16 11.42 12.93 -2.52
C PRO A 16 10.70 11.98 -1.56
N THR A 17 10.82 10.69 -1.83
CA THR A 17 10.39 9.62 -0.93
C THR A 17 11.60 8.96 -0.27
N ARG A 18 11.39 8.03 0.67
CA ARG A 18 12.47 7.21 1.24
C ARG A 18 13.19 6.31 0.23
N GLN A 19 12.54 5.98 -0.89
CA GLN A 19 13.18 5.20 -1.95
C GLN A 19 14.09 6.09 -2.78
N PRO A 20 15.38 5.73 -2.96
CA PRO A 20 16.28 6.45 -3.83
C PRO A 20 15.72 6.60 -5.25
N GLY A 21 15.76 7.83 -5.77
CA GLY A 21 15.30 8.15 -7.11
C GLY A 21 13.77 8.16 -7.30
N VAL A 22 12.96 7.92 -6.27
CA VAL A 22 11.49 7.96 -6.37
C VAL A 22 10.93 9.20 -5.69
N PHE A 23 9.98 9.83 -6.37
CA PHE A 23 9.36 11.10 -6.00
C PHE A 23 7.85 11.02 -6.10
N VAL A 24 7.14 11.73 -5.24
CA VAL A 24 5.70 11.99 -5.38
C VAL A 24 5.52 13.35 -6.01
N CYS A 25 5.05 13.35 -7.25
CA CYS A 25 4.88 14.55 -8.06
C CYS A 25 3.41 14.88 -8.22
N ARG A 26 3.04 16.15 -8.00
CA ARG A 26 1.70 16.63 -8.36
C ARG A 26 1.64 16.88 -9.86
N LEU A 27 0.92 16.02 -10.55
CA LEU A 27 0.66 16.11 -11.99
C LEU A 27 -0.67 16.79 -12.23
N VAL A 28 -0.67 17.78 -13.12
CA VAL A 28 -1.88 18.44 -13.59
C VAL A 28 -2.07 18.06 -15.06
N SER A 29 -3.20 17.45 -15.39
CA SER A 29 -3.46 16.91 -16.73
C SER A 29 -4.93 16.96 -17.12
N LYS A 30 -5.21 16.89 -18.42
CA LYS A 30 -6.57 16.72 -18.98
C LYS A 30 -6.60 15.55 -19.96
N LEU A 31 -7.63 14.70 -19.87
CA LEU A 31 -7.75 13.50 -20.70
C LEU A 31 -8.03 13.87 -22.16
N TYR A 32 -8.94 14.82 -22.38
CA TYR A 32 -9.27 15.39 -23.69
C TYR A 32 -9.11 16.92 -23.68
N LYS A 33 -9.14 17.55 -24.87
CA LYS A 33 -9.00 19.02 -24.97
C LYS A 33 -10.07 19.78 -24.16
N SER A 34 -11.29 19.26 -24.11
CA SER A 34 -12.47 19.80 -23.43
C SER A 34 -12.60 19.37 -21.96
N SER A 35 -11.80 18.41 -21.49
CA SER A 35 -11.89 17.93 -20.10
C SER A 35 -11.36 18.98 -19.12
N PRO A 36 -11.90 19.03 -17.89
CA PRO A 36 -11.32 19.85 -16.83
C PRO A 36 -9.89 19.38 -16.50
N TRP A 37 -9.09 20.31 -15.98
CA TRP A 37 -7.79 19.98 -15.43
C TRP A 37 -7.95 19.19 -14.13
N VAL A 38 -7.29 18.04 -14.07
CA VAL A 38 -7.26 17.20 -12.87
C VAL A 38 -5.84 17.20 -12.32
N ALA A 39 -5.72 17.56 -11.04
CA ALA A 39 -4.50 17.42 -10.29
C ALA A 39 -4.50 16.08 -9.54
N ARG A 40 -3.44 15.30 -9.68
CA ARG A 40 -3.24 14.06 -8.93
C ARG A 40 -1.79 13.93 -8.49
N ASP A 41 -1.58 13.35 -7.33
CA ASP A 41 -0.24 12.95 -6.92
C ASP A 41 0.08 11.61 -7.59
N ALA A 42 1.30 11.48 -8.13
CA ALA A 42 1.78 10.28 -8.79
C ALA A 42 3.22 9.99 -8.37
N ARG A 43 3.53 8.70 -8.15
CA ARG A 43 4.91 8.25 -7.91
C ARG A 43 5.65 8.18 -9.24
N LEU A 44 6.75 8.92 -9.34
CA LEU A 44 7.65 8.94 -10.49
C LEU A 44 9.05 8.56 -10.05
N ARG A 45 9.76 7.82 -10.89
CA ARG A 45 11.18 7.51 -10.73
C ARG A 45 12.00 8.41 -11.65
N ASN A 46 13.11 8.94 -11.15
CA ASN A 46 14.12 9.62 -11.94
C ASN A 46 15.37 8.74 -12.01
N GLU A 47 15.75 8.33 -13.22
CA GLU A 47 16.99 7.62 -13.50
C GLU A 47 17.80 8.47 -14.48
N ASP A 48 18.94 8.98 -14.03
CA ASP A 48 19.86 9.82 -14.82
C ASP A 48 19.19 10.99 -15.56
N GLY A 49 18.23 11.65 -14.89
CA GLY A 49 17.51 12.79 -15.44
C GLY A 49 16.26 12.43 -16.25
N VAL A 50 16.00 11.14 -16.48
CA VAL A 50 14.82 10.64 -17.20
C VAL A 50 13.72 10.23 -16.22
N TRP A 51 12.50 10.67 -16.46
CA TRP A 51 11.35 10.45 -15.57
C TRP A 51 10.42 9.34 -16.06
N PHE A 52 10.14 8.38 -15.19
CA PHE A 52 9.25 7.24 -15.43
C PHE A 52 8.16 7.19 -14.36
N TYR A 53 7.05 6.49 -14.63
CA TYR A 53 6.19 6.06 -13.52
C TYR A 53 6.93 5.00 -12.71
N ASP A 54 6.85 5.13 -11.39
CA ASP A 54 7.35 4.08 -10.52
C ASP A 54 6.53 2.81 -10.74
N SER A 55 7.21 1.68 -10.97
CA SER A 55 6.61 0.36 -11.14
C SER A 55 6.31 -0.33 -9.81
N GLY A 56 6.79 0.25 -8.69
CA GLY A 56 6.47 -0.20 -7.34
C GLY A 56 4.97 -0.19 -7.08
N ARG A 57 4.47 -1.22 -6.38
CA ARG A 57 3.06 -1.27 -6.00
C ARG A 57 2.78 -0.19 -4.97
N TYR A 58 1.73 0.60 -5.17
CA TYR A 58 1.27 1.61 -4.22
C TYR A 58 -0.24 1.86 -4.40
N ASP A 59 -1.04 0.83 -4.15
CA ASP A 59 -2.47 0.86 -4.42
C ASP A 59 -3.26 1.40 -3.22
N ALA A 60 -4.32 2.16 -3.49
CA ALA A 60 -5.27 2.54 -2.45
C ALA A 60 -6.05 1.32 -1.96
N LEU A 61 -6.06 1.11 -0.64
CA LEU A 61 -6.98 0.16 0.01
C LEU A 61 -8.28 0.90 0.36
N ASP A 62 -8.21 1.73 1.40
CA ASP A 62 -9.28 2.66 1.77
C ASP A 62 -8.72 3.80 2.61
N GLY A 63 -9.26 5.01 2.45
CA GLY A 63 -8.78 6.20 3.18
C GLY A 63 -7.25 6.38 3.10
N PRO A 64 -6.54 6.50 4.24
CA PRO A 64 -5.09 6.68 4.27
C PRO A 64 -4.32 5.37 4.06
N TYR A 65 -4.96 4.22 3.92
CA TYR A 65 -4.26 2.95 3.84
C TYR A 65 -3.86 2.62 2.40
N ARG A 66 -2.66 2.06 2.25
CA ARG A 66 -2.10 1.61 0.98
C ARG A 66 -1.60 0.19 1.10
N LEU A 67 -1.64 -0.49 -0.02
CA LEU A 67 -0.89 -1.71 -0.23
C LEU A 67 0.36 -1.36 -1.02
N ALA A 68 1.51 -1.39 -0.36
CA ALA A 68 2.77 -0.92 -0.93
C ALA A 68 3.79 -2.05 -1.03
N ALA A 69 4.42 -2.20 -2.19
CA ALA A 69 5.50 -3.15 -2.42
C ALA A 69 6.72 -2.38 -2.93
N LEU A 70 7.34 -1.64 -2.00
CA LEU A 70 8.36 -0.64 -2.27
C LEU A 70 9.66 -1.27 -2.81
N ASP A 71 10.02 -2.45 -2.33
CA ASP A 71 11.23 -3.17 -2.71
C ASP A 71 10.90 -4.38 -3.61
N GLY A 72 9.81 -4.27 -4.39
CA GLY A 72 9.31 -5.30 -5.30
C GLY A 72 8.18 -6.16 -4.72
N PRO A 73 7.57 -7.08 -5.51
CA PRO A 73 6.33 -7.77 -5.15
C PRO A 73 6.38 -8.54 -3.83
N THR A 74 7.57 -9.03 -3.45
CA THR A 74 7.78 -9.76 -2.20
C THR A 74 7.79 -8.85 -0.97
N SER A 75 7.80 -7.52 -1.13
CA SER A 75 7.81 -6.52 -0.03
C SER A 75 6.42 -5.92 0.23
N THR A 76 5.36 -6.57 -0.26
CA THR A 76 4.00 -6.03 -0.18
C THR A 76 3.53 -5.91 1.27
N ALA A 77 3.37 -4.71 1.80
CA ALA A 77 2.90 -4.43 3.17
C ALA A 77 1.64 -3.54 3.16
N VAL A 78 0.85 -3.58 4.24
CA VAL A 78 -0.16 -2.53 4.49
C VAL A 78 0.51 -1.40 5.24
N CYS A 79 0.29 -0.19 4.77
CA CYS A 79 0.90 1.00 5.34
C CYS A 79 -0.04 2.21 5.33
N TYR A 80 0.28 3.18 6.19
CA TYR A 80 -0.41 4.46 6.30
C TYR A 80 0.28 5.50 5.40
N ASP A 81 -0.46 6.04 4.44
CA ASP A 81 -0.02 7.04 3.48
C ASP A 81 0.15 8.41 4.15
N ARG A 82 1.39 8.89 4.19
CA ARG A 82 1.73 10.26 4.59
C ARG A 82 2.10 11.11 3.39
N ARG A 83 1.55 10.77 2.22
CA ARG A 83 1.74 11.40 0.91
C ARG A 83 3.08 11.09 0.26
N VAL A 84 4.19 11.30 0.97
CA VAL A 84 5.56 11.05 0.46
C VAL A 84 6.12 9.71 0.94
N ASP A 85 5.66 9.29 2.11
CA ASP A 85 6.11 8.07 2.78
C ASP A 85 4.91 7.19 3.10
N CYS A 86 5.14 5.89 3.09
CA CYS A 86 4.24 4.92 3.69
C CYS A 86 4.84 4.43 5.00
N VAL A 87 4.12 4.62 6.11
CA VAL A 87 4.53 4.04 7.40
C VAL A 87 3.92 2.66 7.50
N GLU A 88 4.77 1.65 7.55
CA GLU A 88 4.33 0.27 7.68
C GLU A 88 3.40 0.09 8.90
N ARG A 89 2.33 -0.68 8.69
CA ARG A 89 1.39 -1.10 9.74
C ARG A 89 1.38 -2.60 9.86
N ILE A 90 1.12 -3.29 8.76
CA ILE A 90 1.11 -4.75 8.72
C ILE A 90 2.31 -5.20 7.88
N PRO A 91 3.35 -5.77 8.52
CA PRO A 91 4.56 -6.21 7.86
C PRO A 91 4.37 -7.56 7.16
N GLY A 92 5.42 -7.98 6.46
CA GLY A 92 5.47 -9.26 5.76
C GLY A 92 4.85 -9.18 4.38
N VAL A 93 4.78 -10.31 3.68
CA VAL A 93 4.23 -10.36 2.33
C VAL A 93 2.71 -10.49 2.43
N VAL A 94 2.03 -9.36 2.43
CA VAL A 94 0.56 -9.28 2.47
C VAL A 94 -0.01 -9.89 1.19
N PHE A 95 -0.75 -10.98 1.36
CA PHE A 95 -1.34 -11.74 0.26
C PHE A 95 -2.87 -11.68 0.24
N SER A 96 -3.49 -11.22 1.34
CA SER A 96 -4.92 -10.97 1.39
C SER A 96 -5.27 -9.82 2.34
N TRP A 97 -6.32 -9.07 2.02
CA TRP A 97 -6.74 -7.90 2.78
C TRP A 97 -8.24 -7.62 2.61
N GLY A 98 -8.77 -6.78 3.49
CA GLY A 98 -10.16 -6.31 3.48
C GLY A 98 -10.32 -5.08 4.37
N TRP A 99 -11.46 -4.39 4.29
CA TRP A 99 -11.73 -3.23 5.13
C TRP A 99 -13.23 -2.99 5.33
N ASN A 100 -13.56 -2.27 6.39
CA ASN A 100 -14.84 -1.63 6.60
C ASN A 100 -14.62 -0.26 7.26
N ALA A 101 -15.70 0.38 7.74
CA ALA A 101 -15.61 1.70 8.35
C ALA A 101 -14.69 1.75 9.60
N ALA A 102 -14.62 0.66 10.37
CA ALA A 102 -13.91 0.59 11.65
C ALA A 102 -12.53 -0.08 11.55
N TYR A 103 -12.34 -1.02 10.61
CA TYR A 103 -11.16 -1.88 10.56
C TYR A 103 -10.57 -2.00 9.16
N VAL A 104 -9.25 -2.16 9.13
CA VAL A 104 -8.51 -2.72 7.99
C VAL A 104 -7.94 -4.06 8.43
N VAL A 105 -8.05 -5.09 7.60
CA VAL A 105 -7.55 -6.43 7.91
C VAL A 105 -6.59 -6.90 6.85
N ALA A 106 -5.61 -7.71 7.25
CA ALA A 106 -4.72 -8.35 6.30
C ALA A 106 -4.18 -9.68 6.82
N ALA A 107 -3.81 -10.54 5.88
CA ALA A 107 -3.00 -11.72 6.11
C ALA A 107 -1.67 -11.58 5.37
N SER A 108 -0.58 -11.94 6.04
CA SER A 108 0.77 -11.90 5.48
C SER A 108 1.58 -13.14 5.81
N HIS A 109 2.57 -13.40 4.96
CA HIS A 109 3.62 -14.38 5.23
C HIS A 109 4.86 -13.68 5.79
N PRO A 110 5.50 -14.23 6.83
CA PRO A 110 6.79 -13.73 7.26
C PRO A 110 7.87 -14.01 6.21
N ARG A 111 8.94 -13.22 6.28
CA ARG A 111 10.19 -13.57 5.61
C ARG A 111 11.07 -14.36 6.55
N ALA A 112 11.66 -15.44 6.04
CA ALA A 112 12.72 -16.15 6.70
C ALA A 112 14.00 -15.28 6.73
N ALA A 113 14.94 -15.65 7.61
CA ALA A 113 16.25 -14.98 7.69
C ALA A 113 17.04 -15.04 6.36
N THR A 114 16.74 -16.02 5.52
CA THR A 114 17.29 -16.20 4.16
C THR A 114 16.71 -15.21 3.13
N GLY A 115 15.70 -14.42 3.50
CA GLY A 115 14.99 -13.50 2.61
C GLY A 115 13.83 -14.15 1.84
N GLU A 116 13.70 -15.48 1.92
CA GLU A 116 12.59 -16.24 1.32
C GLU A 116 11.28 -16.02 2.06
N ILE A 117 10.17 -16.17 1.34
CA ILE A 117 8.82 -16.07 1.90
C ILE A 117 8.45 -17.41 2.51
N ASP A 118 8.21 -17.45 3.83
CA ASP A 118 7.71 -18.65 4.50
C ASP A 118 6.19 -18.74 4.34
N LYS A 119 5.76 -19.38 3.25
CA LYS A 119 4.34 -19.61 2.95
C LYS A 119 3.66 -20.59 3.91
N SER A 120 4.42 -21.34 4.70
CA SER A 120 3.85 -22.27 5.69
C SER A 120 3.24 -21.53 6.90
N GLN A 121 3.63 -20.27 7.11
CA GLN A 121 3.15 -19.44 8.20
C GLN A 121 2.28 -18.29 7.67
N ALA A 122 0.96 -18.42 7.82
CA ALA A 122 0.05 -17.29 7.63
C ALA A 122 -0.16 -16.55 8.96
N ARG A 123 0.05 -15.24 8.96
CA ARG A 123 -0.19 -14.34 10.09
C ARG A 123 -1.32 -13.39 9.75
N TYR A 124 -2.22 -13.18 10.69
CA TYR A 124 -3.42 -12.37 10.49
C TYR A 124 -3.40 -11.15 11.39
N PHE A 125 -3.91 -10.04 10.88
CA PHE A 125 -3.86 -8.75 11.56
C PHE A 125 -5.12 -7.96 11.30
N TYR A 126 -5.43 -7.06 12.24
CA TYR A 126 -6.36 -5.96 11.98
C TYR A 126 -5.83 -4.64 12.55
N ILE A 127 -6.26 -3.54 11.96
CA ILE A 127 -5.99 -2.17 12.39
C ILE A 127 -7.31 -1.58 12.88
N VAL A 128 -7.32 -1.03 14.09
CA VAL A 128 -8.45 -0.23 14.58
C VAL A 128 -8.30 1.18 14.02
N ARG A 129 -9.15 1.57 13.05
CA ARG A 129 -8.97 2.83 12.32
C ARG A 129 -9.11 4.07 13.19
N ALA A 130 -9.91 3.98 14.26
CA ALA A 130 -10.08 5.08 15.23
C ALA A 130 -8.82 5.34 16.06
N ASP A 131 -7.99 4.31 16.25
CA ASP A 131 -6.75 4.39 17.03
C ASP A 131 -5.54 4.72 16.15
N ASP A 132 -5.68 4.63 14.81
CA ASP A 132 -4.59 4.89 13.87
C ASP A 132 -4.61 6.32 13.35
N HIS A 133 -3.44 6.95 13.34
CA HIS A 133 -3.26 8.30 12.81
C HIS A 133 -1.89 8.44 12.14
N ARG A 134 -1.69 9.57 11.47
CA ARG A 134 -0.48 9.87 10.68
C ARG A 134 0.83 9.59 11.41
N ASP A 135 0.85 9.90 12.70
CA ASP A 135 2.02 9.78 13.57
C ASP A 135 1.95 8.57 14.51
N ALA A 136 0.93 7.73 14.38
CA ALA A 136 0.80 6.51 15.17
C ALA A 136 1.87 5.50 14.76
N GLY A 137 2.37 4.76 15.75
CA GLY A 137 3.23 3.59 15.54
C GLY A 137 2.42 2.35 15.16
N ALA A 138 2.94 1.18 15.51
CA ALA A 138 2.24 -0.10 15.34
C ALA A 138 1.12 -0.34 16.38
N ASP A 139 0.89 0.62 17.28
CA ASP A 139 -0.03 0.47 18.42
C ASP A 139 -1.51 0.37 18.03
N SER A 140 -1.88 0.80 16.82
CA SER A 140 -3.22 0.63 16.24
C SER A 140 -3.43 -0.76 15.62
N VAL A 141 -2.36 -1.53 15.49
CA VAL A 141 -2.34 -2.86 14.87
C VAL A 141 -2.52 -3.92 15.96
N ARG A 142 -3.30 -4.95 15.63
CA ARG A 142 -3.53 -6.12 16.47
C ARG A 142 -3.10 -7.35 15.71
N GLY A 143 -2.32 -8.21 16.37
CA GLY A 143 -1.70 -9.39 15.80
C GLY A 143 -0.18 -9.42 16.04
N PRO A 144 0.54 -10.37 15.42
CA PRO A 144 0.03 -11.40 14.53
C PRO A 144 -0.84 -12.43 15.25
N PHE A 145 -1.96 -12.80 14.64
CA PHE A 145 -2.82 -13.90 15.07
C PHE A 145 -2.57 -15.15 14.23
N THR A 146 -2.87 -16.32 14.80
CA THR A 146 -3.09 -17.56 14.03
C THR A 146 -4.45 -17.50 13.33
N ALA A 147 -4.70 -18.36 12.35
CA ALA A 147 -5.99 -18.43 11.66
C ALA A 147 -7.16 -18.62 12.64
N ARG A 148 -7.01 -19.52 13.62
CA ARG A 148 -8.04 -19.78 14.64
C ARG A 148 -8.31 -18.56 15.51
N ALA A 149 -7.26 -17.94 16.06
CA ALA A 149 -7.41 -16.77 16.92
C ALA A 149 -8.02 -15.58 16.15
N TYR A 150 -7.64 -15.41 14.88
CA TYR A 150 -8.22 -14.39 14.02
C TYR A 150 -9.69 -14.64 13.73
N GLN A 151 -10.12 -15.89 13.53
CA GLN A 151 -11.51 -16.23 13.32
C GLN A 151 -12.38 -15.98 14.58
N GLU A 152 -11.80 -16.09 15.78
CA GLU A 152 -12.44 -15.70 17.03
C GLU A 152 -12.60 -14.18 17.11
N GLU A 153 -11.55 -13.41 16.80
CA GLU A 153 -11.61 -11.94 16.71
C GLU A 153 -12.61 -11.46 15.64
N GLN A 154 -12.63 -12.10 14.47
CA GLN A 154 -13.54 -11.79 13.38
C GLN A 154 -15.00 -11.93 13.81
N ARG A 155 -15.33 -12.99 14.55
CA ARG A 155 -16.67 -13.19 15.11
C ARG A 155 -16.98 -12.20 16.23
N ARG A 156 -16.01 -11.93 17.11
CA ARG A 156 -16.18 -11.04 18.27
C ARG A 156 -16.42 -9.58 17.88
N LEU A 157 -15.69 -9.10 16.87
CA LEU A 157 -15.66 -7.68 16.48
C LEU A 157 -16.40 -7.39 15.16
N GLY A 158 -16.85 -8.41 14.43
CA GLY A 158 -17.40 -8.24 13.09
C GLY A 158 -16.36 -7.74 12.09
N LEU A 159 -15.15 -8.31 12.12
CA LEU A 159 -14.09 -7.93 11.18
C LEU A 159 -14.51 -8.29 9.74
N PRO A 160 -14.15 -7.45 8.74
CA PRO A 160 -14.46 -7.73 7.35
C PRO A 160 -13.75 -9.00 6.85
N GLU A 161 -14.30 -9.60 5.80
CA GLU A 161 -13.66 -10.74 5.14
C GLU A 161 -12.38 -10.35 4.40
N LEU A 162 -11.45 -11.30 4.31
CA LEU A 162 -10.24 -11.17 3.51
C LEU A 162 -10.59 -11.54 2.06
N GLY A 163 -10.61 -10.53 1.18
CA GLY A 163 -11.30 -10.61 -0.12
C GLY A 163 -10.44 -10.31 -1.36
N SER A 164 -9.12 -10.32 -1.27
CA SER A 164 -8.26 -10.03 -2.43
C SER A 164 -7.09 -11.01 -2.53
N TYR A 165 -6.70 -11.32 -3.77
CA TYR A 165 -6.01 -12.56 -4.16
C TYR A 165 -4.72 -12.28 -4.96
N TYR A 166 -3.57 -12.68 -4.43
CA TYR A 166 -2.42 -13.10 -5.23
C TYR A 166 -2.45 -14.63 -5.34
N PRO A 167 -2.70 -15.22 -6.53
CA PRO A 167 -2.79 -16.66 -6.71
C PRO A 167 -1.52 -17.39 -6.24
N ASP A 168 -0.37 -16.79 -6.51
CA ASP A 168 0.93 -17.44 -6.34
C ASP A 168 1.45 -17.38 -4.89
N LEU A 169 0.71 -16.74 -3.98
CA LEU A 169 1.10 -16.53 -2.58
C LEU A 169 0.16 -17.22 -1.57
N LYS A 170 -0.75 -18.09 -2.03
CA LYS A 170 -1.45 -19.05 -1.16
C LYS A 170 -0.65 -20.33 -0.95
#